data_AF-A0A847CZV1-F1
#
_entry.id   AF-A0A847CZV1-F1
#
_cell.length_a   1.000
_cell.length_b   1.000
_cell.length_c   1.000
_cell.angle_alpha   90.00
_cell.angle_beta   90.00
_cell.angle_gamma   90.00
#
_symmetry.space_group_name_H-M   'P 1'
#
loop_
_entity.id
_entity.type
_entity.pdbx_description
1 polymer ?
#
loop_
_entity_poly.entity_id
_entity_poly.type
_entity_poly.pdbx_seq_one_letter_code
_entity_poly.pdbx_strand_id
1 'polypeptide(L)'
;MAYIFGYPEGTVMPNGNMTRAEAAAMISRLKNYPLADSSEPKFTDTPSGWYNAVINAVVKAGVMKGYPDGSFKPQNPITRGEFAQMLMPIDVNKSGTAPFDDVKGHWAEKAINQAYANGRIQGYPDGTFKPNNPITRAEAATILNRMFERKVTEEGMRKHRNEIHKFTDLTTEHWGYYELVEAANSHVYVRMRKGAIDERWIELIK
;
A
#
# COMPACT_ATOMS: atom_id res chain seq x y z
N MET A 1 -4.59 -12.69 1.96
CA MET A 1 -3.33 -12.91 1.21
C MET A 1 -2.38 -11.80 1.61
N ALA A 2 -1.15 -12.14 1.97
CA ALA A 2 -0.09 -11.18 2.24
C ALA A 2 0.24 -10.40 0.96
N TYR A 3 0.43 -9.09 1.11
CA TYR A 3 0.81 -8.20 0.01
C TYR A 3 2.12 -7.44 0.28
N ILE A 4 2.61 -7.50 1.52
CA ILE A 4 3.91 -7.00 1.95
C ILE A 4 4.81 -8.16 2.33
N PHE A 5 6.05 -8.10 1.88
CA PHE A 5 7.14 -8.98 2.33
C PHE A 5 8.26 -8.11 2.90
N GLY A 6 8.96 -8.64 3.90
CA GLY A 6 10.13 -7.98 4.48
C GLY A 6 11.35 -8.05 3.57
N TYR A 7 12.45 -7.50 4.08
CA TYR A 7 13.77 -7.53 3.46
C TYR A 7 14.55 -8.77 3.92
N PRO A 8 15.62 -9.18 3.21
CA PRO A 8 16.41 -10.36 3.53
C PRO A 8 16.94 -10.40 4.98
N GLU A 9 17.13 -9.26 5.61
CA GLU A 9 17.61 -9.10 6.99
C GLU A 9 16.52 -9.34 8.05
N GLY A 10 15.32 -9.74 7.63
CA GLY A 10 14.18 -10.00 8.53
C GLY A 10 13.50 -8.73 9.03
N THR A 11 13.66 -7.61 8.32
CA THR A 11 13.05 -6.31 8.64
C THR A 11 11.85 -6.00 7.74
N VAL A 12 10.95 -5.14 8.20
CA VAL A 12 9.86 -4.60 7.39
C VAL A 12 9.99 -3.09 7.15
N MET A 13 10.93 -2.43 7.82
CA MET A 13 11.21 -1.00 7.73
C MET A 13 9.94 -0.16 7.85
N PRO A 14 9.22 -0.20 8.99
CA PRO A 14 7.89 0.39 9.11
C PRO A 14 7.88 1.89 8.79
N ASN A 15 8.93 2.62 9.19
CA ASN A 15 9.12 4.04 8.91
C ASN A 15 10.04 4.30 7.69
N GLY A 16 10.48 3.24 7.01
CA GLY A 16 11.26 3.34 5.79
C GLY A 16 10.39 3.80 4.62
N ASN A 17 10.98 4.59 3.74
CA ASN A 17 10.31 5.07 2.54
C ASN A 17 10.13 3.92 1.54
N MET A 18 8.92 3.75 1.04
CA MET A 18 8.60 2.71 0.06
C MET A 18 9.01 3.14 -1.35
N THR A 19 9.56 2.23 -2.14
CA THR A 19 9.91 2.52 -3.54
C THR A 19 8.67 2.44 -4.46
N ARG A 20 8.78 3.03 -5.66
CA ARG A 20 7.73 2.92 -6.69
C ARG A 20 7.47 1.48 -7.13
N ALA A 21 8.52 0.65 -7.25
CA ALA A 21 8.38 -0.76 -7.58
C ALA A 21 7.71 -1.56 -6.45
N GLU A 22 8.01 -1.25 -5.20
CA GLU A 22 7.34 -1.87 -4.05
C GLU A 22 5.84 -1.53 -4.02
N ALA A 23 5.48 -0.27 -4.28
CA ALA A 23 4.09 0.15 -4.39
C ALA A 23 3.35 -0.60 -5.51
N ALA A 24 3.99 -0.76 -6.68
CA ALA A 24 3.46 -1.52 -7.80
C ALA A 24 3.20 -2.99 -7.41
N ALA A 25 4.13 -3.60 -6.68
CA ALA A 25 4.01 -4.97 -6.21
C ALA A 25 2.86 -5.16 -5.20
N MET A 26 2.70 -4.23 -4.24
CA MET A 26 1.63 -4.30 -3.26
C MET A 26 0.25 -4.23 -3.92
N ILE A 27 0.03 -3.26 -4.81
CA ILE A 27 -1.25 -3.14 -5.53
C ILE A 27 -1.50 -4.33 -6.45
N SER A 28 -0.48 -4.80 -7.16
CA SER A 28 -0.63 -5.97 -8.05
C SER A 28 -1.11 -7.20 -7.30
N ARG A 29 -0.58 -7.45 -6.09
CA ARG A 29 -1.01 -8.57 -5.24
C ARG A 29 -2.44 -8.40 -4.75
N LEU A 30 -2.78 -7.21 -4.22
CA LEU A 30 -4.13 -6.93 -3.70
C LEU A 30 -5.21 -6.97 -4.78
N LYS A 31 -4.89 -6.52 -5.99
CA LYS A 31 -5.79 -6.55 -7.15
C LYS A 31 -5.74 -7.87 -7.92
N ASN A 32 -4.87 -8.81 -7.52
CA ASN A 32 -4.63 -10.08 -8.20
C ASN A 32 -4.35 -9.90 -9.71
N TYR A 33 -3.50 -8.94 -10.06
CA TYR A 33 -3.12 -8.72 -11.45
C TYR A 33 -2.25 -9.87 -11.99
N PRO A 34 -2.41 -10.27 -13.26
CA PRO A 34 -1.55 -11.29 -13.87
C PRO A 34 -0.09 -10.85 -13.92
N LEU A 35 0.82 -11.66 -13.36
CA LEU A 35 2.27 -11.39 -13.31
C LEU A 35 3.07 -12.27 -14.28
N ALA A 36 2.43 -12.79 -15.33
CA ALA A 36 3.07 -13.69 -16.30
C ALA A 36 4.04 -12.97 -17.25
N ASP A 37 3.85 -11.67 -17.48
CA ASP A 37 4.71 -10.87 -18.37
C ASP A 37 5.92 -10.33 -17.61
N SER A 38 6.99 -11.12 -17.54
CA SER A 38 8.26 -10.73 -16.93
C SER A 38 9.24 -10.07 -17.91
N SER A 39 8.77 -9.63 -19.09
CA SER A 39 9.62 -8.93 -20.06
C SER A 39 10.14 -7.60 -19.50
N GLU A 40 11.29 -7.14 -20.00
CA GLU A 40 11.86 -5.86 -19.60
C GLU A 40 10.86 -4.72 -19.87
N PRO A 41 10.47 -3.92 -18.85
CA PRO A 41 9.56 -2.80 -19.03
C PRO A 41 10.14 -1.77 -19.98
N LYS A 42 9.27 -1.12 -20.77
CA LYS A 42 9.68 -0.14 -21.79
C LYS A 42 9.93 1.26 -21.19
N PHE A 43 10.82 1.34 -20.20
CA PHE A 43 11.31 2.60 -19.63
C PHE A 43 12.83 2.66 -19.67
N THR A 44 13.38 3.88 -19.67
CA THR A 44 14.83 4.11 -19.86
C THR A 44 15.69 3.67 -18.67
N ASP A 45 15.08 3.50 -17.49
CA ASP A 45 15.75 3.18 -16.23
C ASP A 45 15.20 1.89 -15.57
N THR A 46 14.60 1.01 -16.37
CA THR A 46 14.11 -0.30 -15.94
C THR A 46 14.89 -1.43 -16.61
N PRO A 47 16.21 -1.57 -16.35
CA PRO A 47 16.90 -2.79 -16.74
C PRO A 47 16.22 -3.99 -16.08
N SER A 48 16.33 -5.15 -16.70
CA SER A 48 15.64 -6.36 -16.22
C SER A 48 15.91 -6.62 -14.73
N GLY A 49 14.83 -6.78 -13.95
CA GLY A 49 14.89 -6.99 -12.50
C GLY A 49 13.63 -7.65 -11.94
N TRP A 50 13.60 -7.80 -10.61
CA TRP A 50 12.48 -8.44 -9.91
C TRP A 50 11.13 -7.74 -10.15
N TYR A 51 11.18 -6.45 -10.48
CA TYR A 51 10.01 -5.60 -10.64
C TYR A 51 9.37 -5.66 -12.03
N ASN A 52 9.95 -6.37 -13.00
CA ASN A 52 9.46 -6.38 -14.39
C ASN A 52 7.96 -6.69 -14.48
N ALA A 53 7.57 -7.83 -13.91
CA ALA A 53 6.18 -8.30 -13.99
C ALA A 53 5.18 -7.37 -13.30
N VAL A 54 5.56 -6.81 -12.14
CA VAL A 54 4.67 -5.91 -11.40
C VAL A 54 4.55 -4.55 -12.08
N ILE A 55 5.62 -4.01 -12.67
CA ILE A 55 5.60 -2.77 -13.45
C ILE A 55 4.71 -2.96 -14.69
N ASN A 56 4.93 -4.04 -15.46
CA ASN A 56 4.13 -4.34 -16.64
C ASN A 56 2.65 -4.47 -16.29
N ALA A 57 2.32 -5.14 -15.18
CA ALA A 57 0.96 -5.31 -14.70
C ALA A 57 0.28 -3.97 -14.35
N VAL A 58 0.91 -3.13 -13.53
CA VAL A 58 0.29 -1.85 -13.12
C VAL A 58 0.21 -0.84 -14.25
N VAL A 59 1.15 -0.85 -15.19
CA VAL A 59 1.12 0.01 -16.39
C VAL A 59 0.00 -0.44 -17.32
N LYS A 60 -0.10 -1.76 -17.60
CA LYS A 60 -1.19 -2.33 -18.41
C LYS A 60 -2.56 -2.08 -17.79
N ALA A 61 -2.67 -2.14 -16.46
CA ALA A 61 -3.90 -1.85 -15.73
C ALA A 61 -4.21 -0.34 -15.61
N GLY A 62 -3.31 0.55 -16.06
CA GLY A 62 -3.49 2.00 -15.96
C GLY A 62 -3.37 2.56 -14.54
N VAL A 63 -2.84 1.78 -13.59
CA VAL A 63 -2.62 2.17 -12.19
C VAL A 63 -1.39 3.06 -12.03
N MET A 64 -0.34 2.79 -12.80
CA MET A 64 0.88 3.60 -12.81
C MET A 64 1.27 3.97 -14.24
N LYS A 65 2.05 5.03 -14.35
CA LYS A 65 2.65 5.51 -15.59
C LYS A 65 4.10 5.91 -15.31
N GLY A 66 4.93 5.89 -16.36
CA GLY A 66 6.26 6.50 -16.31
C GLY A 66 6.18 8.03 -16.30
N TYR A 67 7.32 8.64 -16.09
CA TYR A 67 7.51 10.09 -16.14
C TYR A 67 7.66 10.58 -17.59
N PRO A 68 7.46 11.89 -17.85
CA PRO A 68 7.62 12.47 -19.17
C PRO A 68 9.03 12.29 -19.78
N ASP A 69 10.05 12.08 -18.96
CA ASP A 69 11.44 11.82 -19.36
C ASP A 69 11.68 10.38 -19.85
N GLY A 70 10.63 9.54 -19.89
CA GLY A 70 10.70 8.14 -20.31
C GLY A 70 11.15 7.16 -19.21
N SER A 71 11.41 7.64 -17.99
CA SER A 71 11.77 6.80 -16.85
C SER A 71 10.54 6.29 -16.08
N PHE A 72 10.72 5.23 -15.29
CA PHE A 72 9.77 4.76 -14.28
C PHE A 72 10.24 5.05 -12.86
N LYS A 73 11.55 5.15 -12.61
CA LYS A 73 12.20 5.33 -11.31
C LYS A 73 11.84 4.24 -10.30
N PRO A 74 12.02 2.94 -10.64
CA PRO A 74 11.51 1.82 -9.84
C PRO A 74 12.05 1.81 -8.40
N GLN A 75 13.29 2.25 -8.21
CA GLN A 75 13.97 2.24 -6.91
C GLN A 75 13.83 3.55 -6.14
N ASN A 76 13.25 4.60 -6.75
CA ASN A 76 13.05 5.86 -6.06
C ASN A 76 11.89 5.75 -5.07
N PRO A 77 11.95 6.46 -3.93
CA PRO A 77 10.83 6.61 -3.04
C PRO A 77 9.59 7.15 -3.77
N ILE A 78 8.44 6.53 -3.56
CA ILE A 78 7.18 7.04 -4.07
C ILE A 78 6.61 8.08 -3.11
N THR A 79 6.11 9.19 -3.64
CA THR A 79 5.48 10.23 -2.83
C THR A 79 4.05 9.86 -2.43
N ARG A 80 3.53 10.48 -1.38
CA ARG A 80 2.12 10.30 -0.94
C ARG A 80 1.12 10.70 -2.01
N GLY A 81 1.40 11.76 -2.78
CA GLY A 81 0.56 12.20 -3.89
C GLY A 81 0.55 11.20 -5.04
N GLU A 82 1.70 10.63 -5.40
CA GLU A 82 1.77 9.55 -6.39
C GLU A 82 1.06 8.29 -5.92
N PHE A 83 1.20 7.93 -4.64
CA PHE A 83 0.48 6.79 -4.07
C PHE A 83 -1.04 6.99 -4.14
N ALA A 84 -1.54 8.20 -3.83
CA ALA A 84 -2.96 8.51 -3.99
C ALA A 84 -3.44 8.37 -5.46
N GLN A 85 -2.61 8.77 -6.43
CA GLN A 85 -2.92 8.59 -7.86
C GLN A 85 -3.04 7.13 -8.25
N MET A 86 -2.27 6.24 -7.64
CA MET A 86 -2.39 4.80 -7.87
C MET A 86 -3.74 4.24 -7.39
N LEU A 87 -4.34 4.81 -6.34
CA LEU A 87 -5.63 4.36 -5.82
C LEU A 87 -6.81 4.84 -6.67
N MET A 88 -6.70 6.04 -7.25
CA MET A 88 -7.80 6.69 -7.97
C MET A 88 -8.50 5.80 -9.02
N PRO A 89 -7.79 5.09 -9.93
CA PRO A 89 -8.44 4.25 -10.94
C PRO A 89 -9.01 2.92 -10.39
N ILE A 90 -8.67 2.53 -9.17
CA ILE A 90 -9.04 1.22 -8.59
C ILE A 90 -9.97 1.32 -7.38
N ASP A 91 -10.26 2.54 -6.91
CA ASP A 91 -11.24 2.82 -5.86
C ASP A 91 -12.55 3.36 -6.45
N VAL A 92 -13.56 3.51 -5.60
CA VAL A 92 -14.84 4.12 -5.97
C VAL A 92 -14.62 5.57 -6.38
N ASN A 93 -15.14 5.97 -7.54
CA ASN A 93 -15.10 7.35 -7.99
C ASN A 93 -16.09 8.19 -7.16
N LYS A 94 -15.58 8.83 -6.11
CA LYS A 94 -16.34 9.71 -5.21
C LYS A 94 -15.74 11.10 -5.23
N SER A 95 -16.60 12.10 -5.42
CA SER A 95 -16.21 13.50 -5.30
C SER A 95 -16.16 13.92 -3.82
N GLY A 96 -15.21 14.79 -3.52
CA GLY A 96 -15.07 15.45 -2.23
C GLY A 96 -13.89 16.40 -2.26
N THR A 97 -13.67 17.10 -1.15
CA THR A 97 -12.55 18.02 -0.98
C THR A 97 -11.87 17.69 0.33
N ALA A 98 -10.56 17.41 0.26
CA ALA A 98 -9.77 17.21 1.45
C ALA A 98 -9.46 18.57 2.10
N PRO A 99 -9.41 18.66 3.44
CA PRO A 99 -9.23 19.92 4.16
C PRO A 99 -7.74 20.32 4.27
N PHE A 100 -6.93 20.02 3.25
CA PHE A 100 -5.48 20.21 3.28
C PHE A 100 -5.06 21.38 2.39
N ASP A 101 -4.50 22.43 2.98
CA ASP A 101 -4.09 23.61 2.22
C ASP A 101 -2.91 23.33 1.27
N ASP A 102 -2.01 22.42 1.66
CA ASP A 102 -0.86 22.00 0.87
C ASP A 102 -1.20 21.06 -0.31
N VAL A 103 -2.50 20.78 -0.52
CA VAL A 103 -3.01 20.00 -1.65
C VAL A 103 -3.61 20.88 -2.75
N LYS A 104 -4.05 22.11 -2.43
CA LYS A 104 -4.70 23.01 -3.39
C LYS A 104 -3.74 23.37 -4.54
N GLY A 105 -4.16 23.14 -5.78
CA GLY A 105 -3.36 23.35 -6.98
C GLY A 105 -2.30 22.28 -7.25
N HIS A 106 -2.19 21.26 -6.38
CA HIS A 106 -1.24 20.17 -6.58
C HIS A 106 -1.74 19.22 -7.69
N TRP A 107 -0.84 18.69 -8.53
CA TRP A 107 -1.22 17.82 -9.66
C TRP A 107 -1.94 16.53 -9.22
N ALA A 108 -1.71 16.07 -7.99
CA ALA A 108 -2.38 14.92 -7.39
C ALA A 108 -3.66 15.28 -6.61
N GLU A 109 -4.07 16.55 -6.57
CA GLU A 109 -5.20 17.05 -5.76
C GLU A 109 -6.45 16.22 -5.95
N LYS A 110 -6.85 15.94 -7.20
CA LYS A 110 -8.05 15.15 -7.49
C LYS A 110 -8.00 13.76 -6.86
N ALA A 111 -6.86 13.07 -6.98
CA ALA A 111 -6.69 11.73 -6.43
C ALA A 111 -6.69 11.74 -4.89
N ILE A 112 -6.03 12.73 -4.30
CA ILE A 112 -5.99 12.92 -2.84
C ILE A 112 -7.40 13.19 -2.31
N ASN A 113 -8.14 14.08 -2.96
CA ASN A 113 -9.52 14.43 -2.64
C ASN A 113 -10.45 13.21 -2.70
N GLN A 114 -10.34 12.39 -3.74
CA GLN A 114 -11.13 11.15 -3.87
C GLN A 114 -10.77 10.16 -2.75
N ALA A 115 -9.48 9.90 -2.54
CA ALA A 115 -9.03 8.94 -1.53
C ALA A 115 -9.40 9.38 -0.10
N TYR A 116 -9.37 10.69 0.17
CA TYR A 116 -9.87 11.27 1.41
C TYR A 116 -11.39 11.13 1.55
N ALA A 117 -12.16 11.47 0.51
CA ALA A 117 -13.62 11.35 0.52
C ALA A 117 -14.11 9.91 0.71
N ASN A 118 -13.33 8.93 0.25
CA ASN A 118 -13.55 7.50 0.47
C ASN A 118 -13.06 7.00 1.84
N GLY A 119 -12.43 7.85 2.66
CA GLY A 119 -11.89 7.47 3.97
C GLY A 119 -10.64 6.58 3.90
N ARG A 120 -9.97 6.50 2.75
CA ARG A 120 -8.77 5.67 2.56
C ARG A 120 -7.54 6.34 3.16
N ILE A 121 -7.39 7.64 2.92
CA ILE A 121 -6.22 8.42 3.33
C ILE A 121 -6.66 9.56 4.26
N GLN A 122 -5.84 9.82 5.28
CA GLN A 122 -5.96 10.95 6.19
C GLN A 122 -4.68 11.80 6.12
N GLY A 123 -4.78 13.05 6.55
CA GLY A 123 -3.64 13.94 6.72
C GLY A 123 -2.88 13.64 8.02
N TYR A 124 -1.82 14.39 8.24
CA TYR A 124 -1.04 14.34 9.46
C TYR A 124 -1.72 15.13 10.59
N PRO A 125 -1.35 14.89 11.86
CA PRO A 125 -1.88 15.63 13.00
C PRO A 125 -1.65 17.15 12.94
N ASP A 126 -0.66 17.60 12.15
CA ASP A 126 -0.37 19.02 11.90
C ASP A 126 -1.31 19.67 10.88
N GLY A 127 -2.30 18.93 10.37
CA GLY A 127 -3.30 19.42 9.41
C GLY A 127 -2.85 19.37 7.94
N THR A 128 -1.65 18.88 7.64
CA THR A 128 -1.12 18.80 6.26
C THR A 128 -1.30 17.43 5.63
N PHE A 129 -1.21 17.34 4.31
CA PHE A 129 -1.17 16.05 3.59
C PHE A 129 0.25 15.59 3.23
N LYS A 130 1.15 16.55 2.98
CA LYS A 130 2.53 16.41 2.50
C LYS A 130 2.61 15.61 1.18
N PRO A 131 1.97 16.07 0.09
CA PRO A 131 1.84 15.29 -1.15
C PRO A 131 3.18 14.94 -1.80
N ASN A 132 4.21 15.76 -1.59
CA ASN A 132 5.55 15.57 -2.15
C ASN A 132 6.48 14.76 -1.23
N ASN A 133 6.06 14.45 0.00
CA ASN A 133 6.88 13.63 0.88
C ASN A 133 6.79 12.16 0.45
N PRO A 134 7.91 11.42 0.52
CA PRO A 134 7.89 9.97 0.44
C PRO A 134 6.90 9.35 1.43
N ILE A 135 6.17 8.33 0.99
CA ILE A 135 5.29 7.56 1.86
C ILE A 135 6.09 6.45 2.57
N THR A 136 5.80 6.23 3.85
CA THR A 136 6.39 5.11 4.59
C THR A 136 5.65 3.80 4.33
N ARG A 137 6.29 2.67 4.62
CA ARG A 137 5.65 1.34 4.47
C ARG A 137 4.46 1.16 5.40
N ALA A 138 4.53 1.64 6.65
CA ALA A 138 3.40 1.60 7.57
C ALA A 138 2.22 2.46 7.08
N GLU A 139 2.49 3.65 6.52
CA GLU A 139 1.45 4.51 5.94
C GLU A 139 0.79 3.85 4.73
N ALA A 140 1.57 3.28 3.81
CA ALA A 140 1.05 2.57 2.65
C ALA A 140 0.18 1.37 3.06
N ALA A 141 0.65 0.56 4.02
CA ALA A 141 -0.10 -0.57 4.56
C ALA A 141 -1.45 -0.13 5.14
N THR A 142 -1.45 0.94 5.95
CA THR A 142 -2.66 1.51 6.56
C THR A 142 -3.68 1.93 5.51
N ILE A 143 -3.23 2.61 4.46
CA ILE A 143 -4.11 3.10 3.39
C ILE A 143 -4.71 1.93 2.60
N LEU A 144 -3.87 0.95 2.24
CA LEU A 144 -4.32 -0.23 1.49
C LEU A 144 -5.27 -1.09 2.33
N ASN A 145 -5.00 -1.30 3.61
CA ASN A 145 -5.89 -2.03 4.50
C ASN A 145 -7.27 -1.34 4.59
N ARG A 146 -7.33 -0.01 4.69
CA ARG A 146 -8.61 0.73 4.62
C ARG A 146 -9.30 0.58 3.27
N MET A 147 -8.55 0.59 2.17
CA MET A 147 -9.11 0.45 0.83
C MET A 147 -9.73 -0.93 0.60
N PHE A 148 -9.04 -1.98 1.05
CA PHE A 148 -9.46 -3.37 0.88
C PHE A 148 -10.24 -3.92 2.09
N GLU A 149 -10.64 -3.04 3.00
CA GLU A 149 -11.38 -3.36 4.24
C GLU A 149 -10.72 -4.47 5.05
N ARG A 150 -9.39 -4.46 5.15
CA ARG A 150 -8.61 -5.40 5.94
C ARG A 150 -8.35 -4.79 7.31
N LYS A 151 -8.68 -5.48 8.39
CA LYS A 151 -8.43 -4.96 9.74
C LYS A 151 -8.36 -6.06 10.77
N VAL A 152 -7.14 -6.38 11.18
CA VAL A 152 -6.88 -7.20 12.36
C VAL A 152 -6.81 -6.36 13.62
N THR A 153 -7.19 -6.97 14.75
CA THR A 153 -6.99 -6.42 16.09
C THR A 153 -6.24 -7.44 16.93
N GLU A 154 -5.74 -7.02 18.10
CA GLU A 154 -5.13 -7.93 19.08
C GLU A 154 -6.03 -9.15 19.38
N GLU A 155 -7.32 -8.89 19.59
CA GLU A 155 -8.31 -9.95 19.83
C GLU A 155 -8.46 -10.86 18.60
N GLY A 156 -8.49 -10.26 17.40
CA GLY A 156 -8.66 -10.93 16.13
C GLY A 156 -7.56 -11.93 15.79
N MET A 157 -6.30 -11.64 16.14
CA MET A 157 -5.14 -12.52 15.91
C MET A 157 -4.66 -13.28 17.15
N ARG A 158 -5.33 -13.14 18.29
CA ARG A 158 -4.88 -13.66 19.59
C ARG A 158 -4.42 -15.12 19.55
N LYS A 159 -5.10 -15.97 18.80
CA LYS A 159 -4.80 -17.41 18.68
C LYS A 159 -3.56 -17.72 17.84
N HIS A 160 -3.15 -16.80 16.96
CA HIS A 160 -2.10 -17.00 15.97
C HIS A 160 -0.84 -16.15 16.22
N ARG A 161 -0.76 -15.40 17.34
CA ARG A 161 0.36 -14.48 17.64
C ARG A 161 1.75 -15.12 17.58
N ASN A 162 1.84 -16.43 17.83
CA ASN A 162 3.10 -17.16 17.79
C ASN A 162 3.45 -17.70 16.41
N GLU A 163 2.48 -17.68 15.48
CA GLU A 163 2.59 -18.25 14.14
C GLU A 163 2.77 -17.17 13.06
N ILE A 164 2.48 -15.90 13.39
CA ILE A 164 2.65 -14.78 12.47
C ILE A 164 4.10 -14.66 12.01
N HIS A 165 4.28 -14.12 10.80
CA HIS A 165 5.57 -13.63 10.36
C HIS A 165 6.02 -12.46 11.25
N LYS A 166 7.19 -12.59 11.87
CA LYS A 166 7.77 -11.59 12.79
C LYS A 166 8.93 -10.89 12.12
N PHE A 167 8.99 -9.57 12.29
CA PHE A 167 10.10 -8.74 11.84
C PHE A 167 10.90 -8.24 13.03
N THR A 168 12.22 -8.12 12.86
CA THR A 168 13.14 -7.70 13.93
C THR A 168 12.99 -6.23 14.31
N ASP A 169 12.43 -5.41 13.42
CA ASP A 169 12.25 -3.95 13.57
C ASP A 169 10.78 -3.54 13.75
N LEU A 170 9.88 -4.50 14.01
CA LEU A 170 8.45 -4.25 14.22
C LEU A 170 8.02 -4.71 15.62
N THR A 171 7.89 -3.76 16.55
CA THR A 171 7.37 -4.01 17.90
C THR A 171 5.89 -3.66 18.00
N THR A 172 5.20 -4.22 18.99
CA THR A 172 3.77 -3.93 19.28
C THR A 172 3.51 -2.48 19.67
N GLU A 173 4.55 -1.72 20.02
CA GLU A 173 4.46 -0.29 20.35
C GLU A 173 4.40 0.58 19.09
N HIS A 174 4.80 0.05 17.93
CA HIS A 174 4.74 0.78 16.69
C HIS A 174 3.28 1.03 16.28
N TRP A 175 2.92 2.27 15.98
CA TRP A 175 1.54 2.67 15.65
C TRP A 175 0.93 1.85 14.49
N GLY A 176 1.77 1.45 13.54
CA GLY A 176 1.40 0.64 12.37
C GLY A 176 1.56 -0.88 12.58
N TYR A 177 1.70 -1.37 13.82
CA TYR A 177 1.96 -2.80 14.09
C TYR A 177 0.92 -3.72 13.44
N TYR A 178 -0.36 -3.53 13.76
CA TYR A 178 -1.43 -4.38 13.23
C TYR A 178 -1.60 -4.23 11.72
N GLU A 179 -1.33 -3.04 11.18
CA GLU A 179 -1.43 -2.77 9.74
C GLU A 179 -0.39 -3.59 8.96
N LEU A 180 0.84 -3.64 9.46
CA LEU A 180 1.92 -4.41 8.84
C LEU A 180 1.79 -5.92 9.08
N VAL A 181 1.28 -6.33 10.26
CA VAL A 181 0.94 -7.73 10.53
C VAL A 181 -0.15 -8.22 9.57
N GLU A 182 -1.22 -7.45 9.38
CA GLU A 182 -2.29 -7.75 8.42
C GLU A 182 -1.78 -7.80 6.97
N ALA A 183 -0.80 -6.96 6.65
CA ALA A 183 -0.22 -6.89 5.32
C ALA A 183 0.76 -8.03 5.00
N ALA A 184 1.44 -8.56 6.03
CA ALA A 184 2.52 -9.53 5.88
C ALA A 184 2.08 -10.99 6.06
N ASN A 185 0.82 -11.25 6.44
CA ASN A 185 0.33 -12.60 6.71
C ASN A 185 -0.85 -12.95 5.80
N SER A 186 -0.74 -14.08 5.09
CA SER A 186 -1.87 -14.68 4.40
C SER A 186 -2.71 -15.44 5.43
N HIS A 187 -4.03 -15.25 5.40
CA HIS A 187 -4.92 -15.85 6.38
C HIS A 187 -6.33 -16.06 5.84
N VAL A 188 -7.07 -16.91 6.55
CA VAL A 188 -8.51 -17.07 6.46
C VAL A 188 -9.14 -16.37 7.66
N TYR A 189 -10.21 -15.60 7.45
CA TYR A 189 -10.85 -14.82 8.50
C TYR A 189 -12.38 -14.88 8.45
N VAL A 190 -13.00 -14.52 9.58
CA VAL A 190 -14.41 -14.13 9.66
C VAL A 190 -14.51 -12.71 10.20
N ARG A 191 -15.58 -12.00 9.84
CA ARG A 191 -15.90 -10.71 10.47
C ARG A 191 -16.57 -10.96 11.82
N MET A 192 -16.19 -10.17 12.83
CA MET A 192 -16.69 -10.33 14.19
C MET A 192 -18.22 -10.13 14.30
N ARG A 193 -18.80 -9.28 13.44
CA ARG A 193 -20.25 -9.02 13.35
C ARG A 193 -20.63 -8.65 11.90
N LYS A 194 -21.91 -8.77 11.56
CA LYS A 194 -22.42 -8.34 10.24
C LYS A 194 -22.18 -6.84 10.05
N GLY A 195 -21.50 -6.46 8.96
CA GLY A 195 -21.12 -5.06 8.68
C GLY A 195 -19.89 -4.55 9.43
N ALA A 196 -19.24 -5.36 10.27
CA ALA A 196 -17.96 -5.00 10.87
C ALA A 196 -16.81 -5.27 9.89
N ILE A 197 -15.78 -4.41 9.94
CA ILE A 197 -14.50 -4.65 9.26
C ILE A 197 -13.49 -5.39 10.16
N ASP A 198 -13.73 -5.51 11.46
CA ASP A 198 -12.79 -6.20 12.34
C ASP A 198 -12.79 -7.71 12.05
N GLU A 199 -11.60 -8.24 11.77
CA GLU A 199 -11.35 -9.62 11.42
C GLU A 199 -10.95 -10.44 12.64
N ARG A 200 -11.45 -11.67 12.68
CA ARG A 200 -10.90 -12.74 13.51
C ARG A 200 -10.29 -13.79 12.59
N TRP A 201 -8.99 -13.97 12.73
CA TRP A 201 -8.24 -14.96 11.97
C TRP A 201 -8.60 -16.37 12.45
N ILE A 202 -8.78 -17.27 11.49
CA ILE A 202 -9.12 -18.68 11.68
C ILE A 202 -7.89 -19.54 11.44
N GLU A 203 -7.10 -19.18 10.43
CA GLU A 203 -5.94 -19.95 9.98
C GLU A 203 -4.95 -19.02 9.27
N LEU A 204 -3.64 -19.27 9.43
CA LEU A 204 -2.59 -18.68 8.61
C LEU A 204 -2.26 -19.61 7.44
N ILE A 205 -2.20 -19.04 6.24
CA ILE A 205 -1.80 -19.72 5.02
C ILE A 205 -0.29 -19.53 4.86
N LYS A 206 0.46 -20.63 4.83
CA LYS A 206 1.92 -20.64 4.66
C LYS A 206 2.33 -20.72 3.20
#